data_AF-A0A4Q3V5G9-F1
#
_entry.id   AF-A0A4Q3V5G9-F1
#
_cell.length_a   1.000
_cell.length_b   1.000
_cell.length_c   1.000
_cell.angle_alpha   90.00
_cell.angle_beta   90.00
_cell.angle_gamma   90.00
#
_symmetry.space_group_name_H-M   'P 1'
#
loop_
_entity.id
_entity.type
_entity.pdbx_description
1 polymer ?
#
loop_
_entity_poly.entity_id
_entity_poly.type
_entity_poly.pdbx_seq_one_letter_code
_entity_poly.pdbx_strand_id
1 'polypeptide(L)'
;MAVDRHDGQLVCEDCGKALQRELGASIDWTPLPKPDKVTLAILQNQWGHTATPEKVARLKDWKPEIFAGYVGMCLRGGCQTYQRIIKAFGEEAFRTIVWTNASREAGTTSSCKFDADLQHLDETLRHFKPDVVIVFGKVAEEGLAKWRGSLEYTESVASLAFVEIKSPHPASRFPDVHQQLRDVAARWREVTSG
;
A
#
# COMPACT_ATOMS: atom_id res chain seq x y z
N MET A 1 4.45 31.58 -0.76
CA MET A 1 3.61 30.83 -1.73
C MET A 1 2.99 29.69 -0.97
N ALA A 2 1.67 29.71 -0.79
CA ALA A 2 0.94 28.66 -0.09
C ALA A 2 1.03 27.38 -0.91
N VAL A 3 1.64 26.34 -0.34
CA VAL A 3 1.63 25.00 -0.92
C VAL A 3 0.20 24.52 -0.79
N ASP A 4 -0.48 24.38 -1.92
CA ASP A 4 -1.86 23.91 -2.01
C ASP A 4 -1.94 22.56 -1.30
N ARG A 5 -2.49 22.56 -0.08
CA ARG A 5 -2.68 21.35 0.71
C ARG A 5 -3.87 20.67 0.06
N HIS A 6 -3.62 19.74 -0.87
CA HIS A 6 -4.66 18.88 -1.41
C HIS A 6 -5.54 18.36 -0.26
N ASP A 7 -6.83 18.67 -0.37
CA ASP A 7 -7.85 18.55 0.66
C ASP A 7 -7.99 17.11 1.16
N GLY A 8 -7.14 16.73 2.12
CA GLY A 8 -7.41 15.76 3.19
C GLY A 8 -7.88 14.33 2.85
N GLN A 9 -8.10 13.96 1.59
CA GLN A 9 -8.66 12.66 1.20
C GLN A 9 -7.56 11.71 0.73
N LEU A 10 -7.62 10.44 1.18
CA LEU A 10 -6.67 9.38 0.77
C LEU A 10 -6.76 9.06 -0.72
N VAL A 11 -7.94 9.27 -1.32
CA VAL A 11 -8.21 9.23 -2.76
C VAL A 11 -9.24 10.34 -3.02
N CYS A 12 -8.92 11.34 -3.82
CA CYS A 12 -9.89 12.38 -4.15
C CYS A 12 -11.00 11.86 -5.08
N GLU A 13 -12.14 12.53 -5.10
CA GLU A 13 -13.31 12.15 -5.92
C GLU A 13 -12.95 11.93 -7.41
N ASP A 14 -12.05 12.74 -7.96
CA ASP A 14 -11.58 12.62 -9.34
C ASP A 14 -10.72 11.37 -9.58
N CYS A 15 -9.93 10.96 -8.58
CA CYS A 15 -9.16 9.71 -8.65
C CYS A 15 -10.09 8.49 -8.56
N GLY A 16 -11.15 8.56 -7.74
CA GLY A 16 -12.20 7.53 -7.70
C GLY A 16 -12.93 7.40 -9.05
N LYS A 17 -13.31 8.52 -9.68
CA LYS A 17 -13.91 8.55 -11.01
C LYS A 17 -12.97 8.02 -12.10
N ALA A 18 -11.68 8.36 -12.04
CA ALA A 18 -10.67 7.85 -12.97
C ALA A 18 -10.53 6.33 -12.84
N LEU A 19 -10.43 5.80 -11.61
CA LEU A 19 -10.38 4.36 -11.37
C LEU A 19 -11.63 3.64 -11.87
N GLN A 20 -12.80 4.23 -11.62
CA GLN A 20 -14.08 3.66 -12.07
C GLN A 20 -14.17 3.63 -13.60
N ARG A 21 -13.69 4.68 -14.30
CA ARG A 21 -13.58 4.69 -15.76
C ARG A 21 -12.60 3.65 -16.29
N GLU A 22 -11.45 3.50 -15.64
CA GLU A 22 -10.39 2.57 -16.06
C GLU A 22 -10.73 1.10 -15.77
N LEU A 23 -11.51 0.81 -14.72
CA LEU A 23 -11.71 -0.55 -14.21
C LEU A 23 -13.16 -1.07 -14.33
N GLY A 24 -14.14 -0.20 -14.64
CA GLY A 24 -15.53 -0.58 -14.87
C GLY A 24 -16.27 -1.14 -13.66
N ALA A 25 -15.73 -0.99 -12.44
CA ALA A 25 -16.32 -1.52 -11.21
C ALA A 25 -16.94 -0.41 -10.35
N SER A 26 -18.15 -0.64 -9.82
CA SER A 26 -18.77 0.23 -8.80
C SER A 26 -18.15 -0.09 -7.43
N ILE A 27 -17.13 0.66 -7.04
CA ILE A 27 -16.54 0.57 -5.70
C ILE A 27 -17.09 1.73 -4.89
N ASP A 28 -17.55 1.45 -3.67
CA ASP A 28 -17.88 2.51 -2.72
C ASP A 28 -16.59 3.24 -2.31
N TRP A 29 -16.38 4.38 -2.97
CA TRP A 29 -15.28 5.31 -2.74
C TRP A 29 -15.61 6.39 -1.72
N THR A 30 -16.67 6.23 -0.90
CA THR A 30 -17.02 7.24 0.10
C THR A 30 -15.77 7.63 0.88
N PRO A 31 -15.31 8.89 0.77
CA PRO A 31 -14.11 9.35 1.44
C PRO A 31 -14.29 9.11 2.94
N LEU A 32 -13.41 8.30 3.52
CA LEU A 32 -13.38 8.21 4.97
C LEU A 32 -12.76 9.48 5.54
N PRO A 33 -13.18 9.90 6.74
CA PRO A 33 -12.49 10.96 7.46
C PRO A 33 -11.01 10.62 7.55
N LYS A 34 -10.17 11.62 7.30
CA LYS A 34 -8.72 11.47 7.33
C LYS A 34 -8.32 10.95 8.71
N PRO A 35 -7.60 9.82 8.81
CA PRO A 35 -7.04 9.42 10.09
C PRO A 35 -6.00 10.46 10.53
N ASP A 36 -5.92 10.71 11.84
CA ASP A 36 -4.92 11.64 12.41
C ASP A 36 -3.48 11.23 12.07
N LYS A 37 -3.26 9.91 11.91
CA LYS A 37 -2.02 9.30 11.46
C LYS A 37 -2.20 8.58 10.12
N VAL A 38 -1.40 8.93 9.14
CA VAL A 38 -1.39 8.28 7.83
C VAL A 38 -0.62 6.98 7.91
N THR A 39 -1.27 5.85 7.62
CA THR A 39 -0.62 4.54 7.53
C THR A 39 -0.49 4.11 6.08
N LEU A 40 0.73 3.73 5.68
CA LEU A 40 1.03 3.11 4.39
C LEU A 40 1.38 1.63 4.59
N ALA A 41 0.65 0.73 3.95
CA ALA A 41 0.95 -0.69 3.91
C ALA A 41 1.59 -1.06 2.55
N ILE A 42 2.82 -1.56 2.58
CA ILE A 42 3.58 -1.97 1.41
C ILE A 42 3.55 -3.50 1.31
N LEU A 43 2.89 -4.01 0.29
CA LEU A 43 2.83 -5.43 -0.04
C LEU A 43 4.00 -5.84 -0.95
N GLN A 44 4.33 -7.13 -0.95
CA GLN A 44 5.45 -7.63 -1.75
C GLN A 44 5.26 -7.39 -3.26
N ASN A 45 4.14 -7.78 -3.88
CA ASN A 45 3.82 -7.56 -5.30
C ASN A 45 2.35 -7.93 -5.58
N GLN A 46 1.82 -7.51 -6.73
CA GLN A 46 0.48 -7.85 -7.17
C GLN A 46 0.44 -9.06 -8.11
N TRP A 47 -0.60 -9.88 -7.96
CA TRP A 47 -0.95 -10.95 -8.89
C TRP A 47 -2.39 -10.76 -9.34
N GLY A 48 -2.61 -10.68 -10.64
CA GLY A 48 -3.93 -10.52 -11.20
C GLY A 48 -4.12 -11.45 -12.39
N HIS A 49 -5.07 -12.38 -12.30
CA HIS A 49 -5.46 -13.24 -13.42
C HIS A 49 -6.03 -12.46 -14.62
N THR A 50 -6.32 -11.17 -14.44
CA THR A 50 -6.88 -10.25 -15.44
C THR A 50 -5.91 -9.12 -15.83
N ALA A 51 -4.66 -9.17 -15.37
CA ALA A 51 -3.64 -8.21 -15.75
C ALA A 51 -3.14 -8.54 -17.17
N THR A 52 -3.47 -7.69 -18.15
CA THR A 52 -2.91 -7.78 -19.50
C THR A 52 -1.59 -7.02 -19.56
N PRO A 53 -0.66 -7.35 -20.45
CA PRO A 53 0.59 -6.61 -20.63
C PRO A 53 0.37 -5.09 -20.80
N GLU A 54 -0.68 -4.70 -21.52
CA GLU A 54 -1.05 -3.30 -21.75
C GLU A 54 -1.52 -2.62 -20.46
N LYS A 55 -2.31 -3.32 -19.62
CA LYS A 55 -2.71 -2.80 -18.31
C LYS A 55 -1.49 -2.65 -17.40
N VAL A 56 -0.60 -3.64 -17.36
CA VAL A 56 0.64 -3.59 -16.56
C VAL A 56 1.56 -2.46 -17.03
N ALA A 57 1.68 -2.23 -18.33
CA ALA A 57 2.46 -1.12 -18.87
C ALA A 57 1.94 0.24 -18.39
N ARG A 58 0.61 0.42 -18.34
CA ARG A 58 -0.02 1.67 -17.88
C ARG A 58 0.12 1.91 -16.38
N LEU A 59 0.33 0.87 -15.56
CA LEU A 59 0.52 1.03 -14.11
C LEU A 59 1.72 1.91 -13.77
N LYS A 60 2.76 1.92 -14.62
CA LYS A 60 3.99 2.70 -14.40
C LYS A 60 3.75 4.21 -14.38
N ASP A 61 2.76 4.66 -15.15
CA ASP A 61 2.43 6.08 -15.32
C ASP A 61 1.33 6.55 -14.36
N TRP A 62 0.80 5.66 -13.52
CA TRP A 62 -0.26 6.01 -12.59
C TRP A 62 0.28 6.82 -11.42
N LYS A 63 -0.47 7.86 -11.04
CA LYS A 63 -0.21 8.62 -9.82
C LYS A 63 -0.34 7.70 -8.59
N PRO A 64 0.42 7.96 -7.50
CA PRO A 64 0.42 7.11 -6.31
C PRO A 64 -0.97 6.81 -5.73
N GLU A 65 -1.87 7.78 -5.70
CA GLU A 65 -3.24 7.65 -5.20
C GLU A 65 -4.12 6.73 -6.06
N ILE A 66 -3.96 6.79 -7.39
CA ILE A 66 -4.64 5.92 -8.35
C ILE A 66 -4.12 4.49 -8.18
N PHE A 67 -2.79 4.33 -8.13
CA PHE A 67 -2.17 3.03 -7.93
C PHE A 67 -2.59 2.40 -6.60
N ALA A 68 -2.57 3.15 -5.50
CA ALA A 68 -3.00 2.65 -4.19
C ALA A 68 -4.48 2.21 -4.18
N GLY A 69 -5.36 2.99 -4.80
CA GLY A 69 -6.77 2.62 -4.98
C GLY A 69 -6.94 1.29 -5.74
N TYR A 70 -6.15 1.09 -6.80
CA TYR A 70 -6.14 -0.16 -7.55
C TYR A 70 -5.64 -1.35 -6.74
N VAL A 71 -4.57 -1.20 -5.96
CA VAL A 71 -4.09 -2.25 -5.05
C VAL A 71 -5.18 -2.63 -4.04
N GLY A 72 -5.80 -1.63 -3.41
CA GLY A 72 -6.90 -1.84 -2.46
C GLY A 72 -8.10 -2.59 -3.08
N MET A 73 -8.48 -2.23 -4.31
CA MET A 73 -9.51 -2.95 -5.07
C MET A 73 -9.11 -4.41 -5.32
N CYS A 74 -7.89 -4.65 -5.78
CA CYS A 74 -7.45 -6.02 -6.10
C CYS A 74 -7.34 -6.90 -4.86
N LEU A 75 -7.00 -6.34 -3.70
CA LEU A 75 -7.12 -7.04 -2.42
C LEU A 75 -8.58 -7.46 -2.18
N ARG A 76 -9.52 -6.50 -2.26
CA ARG A 76 -10.96 -6.74 -2.03
C ARG A 76 -11.60 -7.77 -2.96
N GLY A 77 -11.01 -8.05 -4.13
CA GLY A 77 -11.48 -9.03 -5.11
C GLY A 77 -11.50 -10.50 -4.65
N GLY A 78 -11.51 -10.79 -3.34
CA GLY A 78 -11.73 -12.13 -2.78
C GLY A 78 -10.46 -12.97 -2.58
N CYS A 79 -9.27 -12.38 -2.65
CA CYS A 79 -8.04 -13.12 -2.41
C CYS A 79 -7.88 -13.52 -0.92
N GLN A 80 -7.19 -14.65 -0.66
CA GLN A 80 -6.89 -15.08 0.72
C GLN A 80 -6.15 -14.02 1.54
N THR A 81 -5.31 -13.21 0.87
CA THR A 81 -4.61 -12.06 1.47
C THR A 81 -5.59 -11.11 2.14
N TYR A 82 -6.64 -10.67 1.43
CA TYR A 82 -7.65 -9.76 1.97
C TYR A 82 -8.40 -10.36 3.15
N GLN A 83 -8.88 -11.60 3.03
CA GLN A 83 -9.59 -12.27 4.13
C GLN A 83 -8.76 -12.34 5.41
N ARG A 84 -7.44 -12.55 5.28
CA ARG A 84 -6.52 -12.58 6.42
C ARG A 84 -6.25 -11.20 7.00
N ILE A 85 -6.13 -10.18 6.15
CA ILE A 85 -6.01 -8.78 6.58
C ILE A 85 -7.27 -8.37 7.35
N ILE A 86 -8.47 -8.60 6.81
CA ILE A 86 -9.73 -8.27 7.48
C ILE A 86 -9.85 -8.98 8.83
N LYS A 87 -9.49 -10.27 8.90
CA LYS A 87 -9.53 -11.02 10.15
C LYS A 87 -8.60 -10.47 11.24
N ALA A 88 -7.48 -9.85 10.87
CA ALA A 88 -6.49 -9.31 11.81
C ALA A 88 -6.73 -7.82 12.14
N PHE A 89 -6.94 -7.00 11.12
CA PHE A 89 -7.03 -5.55 11.22
C PHE A 89 -8.47 -5.06 11.40
N GLY A 90 -9.45 -5.73 10.79
CA GLY A 90 -10.83 -5.28 10.66
C GLY A 90 -11.07 -4.48 9.38
N GLU A 91 -12.34 -4.40 8.97
CA GLU A 91 -12.74 -3.70 7.73
C GLU A 91 -12.52 -2.18 7.82
N GLU A 92 -12.74 -1.59 8.98
CA GLU A 92 -12.50 -0.15 9.19
C GLU A 92 -11.03 0.21 8.99
N ALA A 93 -10.13 -0.53 9.65
CA ALA A 93 -8.69 -0.38 9.48
C ALA A 93 -8.25 -0.59 8.02
N PHE A 94 -8.81 -1.58 7.33
CA PHE A 94 -8.52 -1.79 5.92
C PHE A 94 -8.86 -0.57 5.06
N ARG A 95 -9.96 0.12 5.35
CA ARG A 95 -10.38 1.30 4.58
C ARG A 95 -9.56 2.56 4.87
N THR A 96 -8.92 2.66 6.04
CA THR A 96 -8.14 3.84 6.44
C THR A 96 -6.65 3.71 6.14
N ILE A 97 -6.15 2.49 5.92
CA ILE A 97 -4.78 2.23 5.48
C ILE A 97 -4.64 2.45 3.97
N VAL A 98 -3.58 3.15 3.56
CA VAL A 98 -3.18 3.24 2.15
C VAL A 98 -2.46 1.95 1.77
N TRP A 99 -2.98 1.21 0.79
CA TRP A 99 -2.39 -0.05 0.33
C TRP A 99 -1.60 0.18 -0.95
N THR A 100 -0.34 -0.26 -0.98
CA THR A 100 0.51 -0.22 -2.17
C THR A 100 1.31 -1.52 -2.29
N ASN A 101 2.03 -1.68 -3.41
CA ASN A 101 3.03 -2.74 -3.59
C ASN A 101 4.44 -2.15 -3.55
N ALA A 102 5.42 -3.01 -3.31
CA ALA A 102 6.84 -2.67 -3.38
C ALA A 102 7.32 -2.44 -4.82
N SER A 103 6.54 -2.87 -5.82
CA SER A 103 6.78 -2.63 -7.24
C SER A 103 5.48 -2.29 -7.97
N ARG A 104 5.59 -1.51 -9.06
CA ARG A 104 4.50 -1.30 -10.02
C ARG A 104 4.31 -2.48 -10.96
N GLU A 105 5.24 -3.44 -10.95
CA GLU A 105 5.12 -4.65 -11.74
C GLU A 105 4.03 -5.58 -11.21
N ALA A 106 3.31 -6.21 -12.14
CA ALA A 106 2.25 -7.15 -11.83
C ALA A 106 2.44 -8.44 -12.65
N GLY A 107 2.22 -9.57 -11.97
CA GLY A 107 2.36 -10.90 -12.56
C GLY A 107 1.02 -11.52 -12.91
N THR A 108 1.01 -12.38 -13.93
CA THR A 108 -0.16 -13.19 -14.29
C THR A 108 -0.30 -14.43 -13.40
N THR A 109 0.75 -14.80 -12.66
CA THR A 109 0.77 -15.95 -11.75
C THR A 109 1.37 -15.58 -10.39
N SER A 110 1.06 -16.39 -9.36
CA SER A 110 1.61 -16.23 -8.01
C SER A 110 3.09 -16.59 -7.88
N SER A 111 3.67 -17.23 -8.91
CA SER A 111 5.11 -17.54 -8.96
C SER A 111 5.95 -16.36 -9.46
N CYS A 112 5.33 -15.34 -10.06
CA CYS A 112 6.02 -14.12 -10.46
C CYS A 112 6.60 -13.41 -9.23
N LYS A 113 7.87 -13.06 -9.30
CA LYS A 113 8.59 -12.29 -8.30
C LYS A 113 9.23 -11.10 -9.01
N PHE A 114 8.93 -9.92 -8.53
CA PHE A 114 9.54 -8.68 -8.98
C PHE A 114 10.34 -8.10 -7.82
N ASP A 115 11.47 -7.50 -8.15
CA ASP A 115 12.23 -6.73 -7.18
C ASP A 115 11.46 -5.46 -6.81
N ALA A 116 11.80 -4.90 -5.65
CA ALA A 116 11.24 -3.62 -5.24
C ALA A 116 11.66 -2.50 -6.22
N ASP A 117 10.70 -1.67 -6.60
CA ASP A 117 10.90 -0.47 -7.39
C ASP A 117 11.18 0.70 -6.44
N LEU A 118 12.46 1.06 -6.31
CA LEU A 118 12.90 2.09 -5.37
C LEU A 118 12.36 3.48 -5.74
N GLN A 119 12.14 3.75 -7.03
CA GLN A 119 11.57 5.01 -7.50
C GLN A 119 10.10 5.09 -7.08
N HIS A 120 9.33 4.02 -7.31
CA HIS A 120 7.93 3.96 -6.85
C HIS A 120 7.82 4.09 -5.33
N LEU A 121 8.70 3.43 -4.57
CA LEU A 121 8.74 3.59 -3.10
C LEU A 121 9.00 5.04 -2.70
N ASP A 122 9.96 5.72 -3.33
CA ASP A 122 10.27 7.12 -3.07
C ASP A 122 9.07 8.03 -3.38
N GLU A 123 8.48 7.89 -4.57
CA GLU A 123 7.31 8.65 -5.00
C GLU A 123 6.13 8.46 -4.03
N THR A 124 5.87 7.22 -3.63
CA THR A 124 4.79 6.87 -2.70
C THR A 124 5.02 7.47 -1.32
N LEU A 125 6.22 7.30 -0.75
CA LEU A 125 6.54 7.79 0.59
C LEU A 125 6.51 9.32 0.67
N ARG A 126 7.04 10.02 -0.34
CA ARG A 126 7.00 11.48 -0.42
C ARG A 126 5.60 12.03 -0.63
N HIS A 127 4.78 11.31 -1.41
CA HIS A 127 3.40 11.72 -1.69
C HIS A 127 2.52 11.58 -0.46
N PHE A 128 2.47 10.38 0.15
CA PHE A 128 1.57 10.11 1.27
C PHE A 128 2.09 10.61 2.62
N LYS A 129 3.42 10.78 2.77
CA LYS A 129 4.08 11.19 4.02
C LYS A 129 3.56 10.41 5.23
N PRO A 130 3.67 9.07 5.23
CA PRO A 130 3.08 8.26 6.28
C PRO A 130 3.77 8.50 7.63
N ASP A 131 2.98 8.41 8.70
CA ASP A 131 3.47 8.35 10.08
C ASP A 131 3.85 6.90 10.46
N VAL A 132 3.20 5.93 9.80
CA VAL A 132 3.41 4.50 10.01
C VAL A 132 3.54 3.78 8.68
N VAL A 133 4.56 2.94 8.55
CA VAL A 133 4.75 2.06 7.39
C VAL A 133 4.69 0.61 7.85
N ILE A 134 3.76 -0.16 7.29
CA ILE A 134 3.68 -1.61 7.50
C ILE A 134 4.26 -2.31 6.28
N VAL A 135 5.32 -3.10 6.46
CA VAL A 135 5.94 -3.87 5.36
C VAL A 135 5.54 -5.34 5.44
N PHE A 136 4.93 -5.85 4.37
CA PHE A 136 4.42 -7.22 4.30
C PHE A 136 5.30 -8.11 3.42
N GLY A 137 6.10 -8.96 4.06
CA GLY A 137 6.97 -9.91 3.39
C GLY A 137 8.34 -9.34 2.99
N LYS A 138 9.21 -10.26 2.58
CA LYS A 138 10.65 -10.02 2.45
C LYS A 138 11.00 -8.99 1.38
N VAL A 139 10.32 -8.99 0.23
CA VAL A 139 10.62 -8.03 -0.85
C VAL A 139 10.27 -6.60 -0.44
N ALA A 140 9.15 -6.40 0.25
CA ALA A 140 8.77 -5.08 0.74
C ALA A 140 9.75 -4.57 1.81
N GLU A 141 10.14 -5.46 2.74
CA GLU A 141 11.14 -5.17 3.77
C GLU A 141 12.50 -4.81 3.16
N GLU A 142 13.04 -5.65 2.28
CA GLU A 142 14.33 -5.42 1.63
C GLU A 142 14.30 -4.18 0.72
N GLY A 143 13.18 -3.95 0.03
CA GLY A 143 12.96 -2.77 -0.80
C GLY A 143 13.01 -1.49 0.02
N LEU A 144 12.29 -1.44 1.14
CA LEU A 144 12.30 -0.29 2.03
C LEU A 144 13.69 -0.06 2.66
N ALA A 145 14.36 -1.13 3.07
CA ALA A 145 15.72 -1.06 3.61
C ALA A 145 16.72 -0.54 2.57
N LYS A 146 16.65 -1.03 1.33
CA LYS A 146 17.44 -0.54 0.20
C LYS A 146 17.14 0.91 -0.09
N TRP A 147 15.87 1.31 -0.15
CA TRP A 147 15.46 2.70 -0.35
C TRP A 147 16.09 3.62 0.71
N ARG A 148 16.01 3.25 2.00
CA ARG A 148 16.65 3.99 3.10
C ARG A 148 18.17 4.06 2.97
N GLY A 149 18.81 2.98 2.50
CA GLY A 149 20.26 2.92 2.30
C GLY A 149 20.76 3.53 0.99
N SER A 150 19.87 3.74 0.02
CA SER A 150 20.20 4.20 -1.34
C SER A 150 20.39 5.71 -1.49
N LEU A 151 20.45 6.44 -0.38
CA LEU A 151 20.50 7.90 -0.42
C LEU A 151 21.90 8.44 -0.11
N GLU A 152 22.53 8.97 -1.16
CA GLU A 152 22.96 10.38 -1.09
C GLU A 152 21.77 11.18 -0.55
N TYR A 153 21.82 11.46 0.75
CA TYR A 153 20.78 12.10 1.54
C TYR A 153 20.43 13.47 0.95
N THR A 154 19.40 13.56 0.12
CA THR A 154 18.74 14.85 -0.11
C THR A 154 17.89 15.14 1.12
N GLU A 155 18.14 16.26 1.81
CA GLU A 155 17.53 16.67 3.10
C GLU A 155 16.01 16.46 3.18
N SER A 156 15.31 16.45 2.05
CA SER A 156 13.88 16.22 1.92
C SER A 156 13.35 14.82 2.34
N VAL A 157 14.18 13.77 2.35
CA VAL A 157 13.74 12.41 2.75
C VAL A 157 14.11 12.10 4.19
N ALA A 158 15.22 12.67 4.68
CA ALA A 158 15.63 12.62 6.09
C ALA A 158 14.52 13.08 7.05
N SER A 159 13.66 13.99 6.58
CA SER A 159 12.52 14.51 7.33
C SER A 159 11.33 13.54 7.43
N LEU A 160 11.29 12.46 6.66
CA LEU A 160 10.22 11.46 6.74
C LEU A 160 10.50 10.48 7.88
N ALA A 161 10.20 10.91 9.10
CA ALA A 161 10.20 10.05 10.27
C ALA A 161 8.88 9.26 10.34
N PHE A 162 8.96 7.94 10.24
CA PHE A 162 7.81 7.04 10.38
C PHE A 162 8.16 5.82 11.22
N VAL A 163 7.15 5.27 11.90
CA VAL A 163 7.28 3.99 12.60
C VAL A 163 7.17 2.86 11.59
N GLU A 164 8.21 2.02 11.50
CA GLU A 164 8.18 0.82 10.66
C GLU A 164 7.66 -0.37 11.46
N ILE A 165 6.66 -1.07 10.92
CA ILE A 165 6.13 -2.33 11.47
C ILE A 165 6.34 -3.43 10.44
N LYS A 166 7.16 -4.42 10.78
CA LYS A 166 7.41 -5.58 9.92
C LYS A 166 6.33 -6.63 10.10
N SER A 167 5.90 -7.23 9.00
CA SER A 167 4.85 -8.24 8.99
C SER A 167 5.22 -9.39 8.04
N PRO A 168 4.88 -10.65 8.37
CA PRO A 168 4.93 -11.72 7.38
C PRO A 168 4.00 -11.37 6.21
N HIS A 169 4.29 -11.91 5.02
CA HIS A 169 3.34 -11.78 3.92
C HIS A 169 2.01 -12.45 4.30
N PRO A 170 0.83 -11.81 4.15
CA PRO A 170 -0.44 -12.39 4.63
C PRO A 170 -0.80 -13.70 3.94
N ALA A 171 -0.35 -13.93 2.71
CA ALA A 171 -0.53 -15.20 2.00
C ALA A 171 0.43 -16.34 2.42
N SER A 172 1.37 -16.09 3.34
CA SER A 172 2.29 -17.13 3.84
C SER A 172 1.53 -18.30 4.45
N ARG A 173 2.08 -19.51 4.35
CA ARG A 173 1.40 -20.75 4.78
C ARG A 173 1.96 -21.34 6.09
N PHE A 174 2.79 -20.60 6.81
CA PHE A 174 3.35 -21.05 8.08
C PHE A 174 2.26 -21.08 9.17
N PRO A 175 2.32 -22.01 10.16
CA PRO A 175 1.23 -22.24 11.12
C PRO A 175 0.82 -21.01 11.95
N ASP A 176 1.76 -20.12 12.22
CA ASP A 176 1.61 -18.98 13.12
C ASP A 176 1.31 -17.65 12.42
N VAL A 177 1.21 -17.63 11.08
CA VAL A 177 0.98 -16.40 10.28
C VAL A 177 -0.24 -15.61 10.76
N HIS A 178 -1.30 -16.30 11.18
CA HIS A 178 -2.52 -15.65 11.67
C HIS A 178 -2.31 -14.94 13.01
N GLN A 179 -1.47 -15.49 13.90
CA GLN A 179 -1.14 -14.85 15.16
C GLN A 179 -0.22 -13.65 14.89
N GLN A 180 0.82 -13.83 14.08
CA GLN A 180 1.73 -12.74 13.72
C GLN A 180 0.99 -11.54 13.09
N LEU A 181 0.01 -11.77 12.21
CA LEU A 181 -0.82 -10.70 11.66
C LEU A 181 -1.66 -9.98 12.73
N ARG A 182 -2.17 -10.69 13.74
CA ARG A 182 -2.88 -10.07 14.88
C ARG A 182 -1.95 -9.22 15.72
N ASP A 183 -0.72 -9.68 15.95
CA ASP A 183 0.28 -8.95 16.74
C ASP A 183 0.68 -7.65 16.01
N VAL A 184 0.86 -7.72 14.69
CA VAL A 184 1.09 -6.55 13.83
C VAL A 184 -0.09 -5.57 13.90
N ALA A 185 -1.33 -6.06 13.83
CA ALA A 185 -2.52 -5.22 13.95
C ALA A 185 -2.63 -4.57 15.35
N ALA A 186 -2.28 -5.29 16.41
CA ALA A 186 -2.24 -4.75 17.77
C ALA A 186 -1.19 -3.63 17.89
N ARG A 187 0.03 -3.86 17.39
CA ARG A 187 1.10 -2.86 17.36
C ARG A 187 0.72 -1.64 16.54
N TRP A 188 0.09 -1.84 15.39
CA TRP A 188 -0.40 -0.73 14.55
C TRP A 188 -1.40 0.12 15.33
N ARG A 189 -2.41 -0.48 15.97
CA ARG A 189 -3.40 0.25 16.79
C ARG A 189 -2.74 1.03 17.93
N GLU A 190 -1.78 0.43 18.63
CA GLU A 190 -1.01 1.11 19.69
C GLU A 190 -0.33 2.38 19.16
N VAL A 191 0.32 2.29 18.00
CA VAL A 191 1.04 3.41 17.38
C VAL A 191 0.08 4.48 16.84
N THR A 192 -1.08 4.09 16.31
CA THR A 192 -2.04 5.05 15.73
C THR A 192 -2.93 5.72 16.76
N SER A 193 -3.17 5.11 17.92
CA SER A 193 -4.07 5.64 18.96
C SER A 193 -3.37 6.48 20.03
N GLY A 194 -2.03 6.39 20.14
CA GLY A 194 -1.23 7.24 21.04
C GLY A 194 -0.86 8.57 20.40
#